data_AF-A0A0E9NEI9-F1
#
_entry.id   AF-A0A0E9NEI9-F1
#
_cell.length_a   1.000
_cell.length_b   1.000
_cell.length_c   1.000
_cell.angle_alpha   90.00
_cell.angle_beta   90.00
_cell.angle_gamma   90.00
#
_symmetry.space_group_name_H-M   'P 1'
#
loop_
_entity.id
_entity.type
_entity.pdbx_description
1 polymer ?
#
loop_
_entity_poly.entity_id
_entity_poly.type
_entity_poly.pdbx_seq_one_letter_code
_entity_poly.pdbx_strand_id
1 'polypeptide(L)'
;MNCNGHITAVISWILQLFPWSTPVSTTPSSSNTRRPGGSCTCPEHLHRNCTQIWTPGKSIYEQEKSVKMPVQALKKVATSQNGVGSYILQLRKLDFGYCDWAGASRGMNEFLLRNLKQFAADHPSVEITVTPRPAHHPIIRGTYINGREKVICVRNGTPSEILEKCKLLRDQSGVKLKKIKARNVVQSTNSSVRGIWSPFHAGKLHQI
;
A
#
# COMPACT_ATOMS: atom_id res chain seq x y z
N MET A 1 -29.36 11.83 -36.98
CA MET A 1 -29.75 13.13 -36.40
C MET A 1 -28.61 13.60 -35.53
N ASN A 2 -27.82 14.54 -36.07
CA ASN A 2 -26.67 15.14 -35.42
C ASN A 2 -27.14 16.30 -34.54
N CYS A 3 -26.65 16.37 -33.30
CA CYS A 3 -26.63 17.59 -32.49
C CYS A 3 -25.26 17.71 -31.82
N ASN A 4 -24.29 18.25 -32.57
CA ASN A 4 -23.06 18.83 -32.03
C ASN A 4 -23.18 20.34 -32.21
N GLY A 5 -23.05 21.12 -31.15
CA GLY A 5 -22.92 22.57 -31.25
C GLY A 5 -23.23 23.31 -29.95
N HIS A 6 -22.32 24.21 -29.58
CA HIS A 6 -22.40 25.23 -28.53
C HIS A 6 -22.16 24.77 -27.08
N ILE A 7 -20.93 24.96 -26.60
CA ILE A 7 -20.55 26.09 -25.73
C ILE A 7 -19.03 25.99 -25.48
N THR A 8 -18.28 26.84 -26.17
CA THR A 8 -16.90 27.20 -25.85
C THR A 8 -16.87 28.67 -25.48
N ALA A 9 -15.99 29.00 -24.53
CA ALA A 9 -15.52 30.31 -24.09
C ALA A 9 -16.06 30.86 -22.75
N VAL A 10 -15.10 31.45 -22.02
CA VAL A 10 -15.19 32.27 -20.80
C VAL A 10 -15.12 31.50 -19.47
N ILE A 11 -13.90 31.21 -19.00
CA ILE A 11 -13.29 31.76 -17.76
C ILE A 11 -11.81 31.31 -17.78
N SER A 12 -11.00 32.16 -18.43
CA SER A 12 -9.59 32.35 -18.11
C SER A 12 -9.53 33.48 -17.08
N TRP A 13 -8.52 33.47 -16.21
CA TRP A 13 -8.28 34.32 -15.03
C TRP A 13 -8.63 33.68 -13.67
N ILE A 14 -7.68 32.92 -13.12
CA ILE A 14 -7.04 33.12 -11.80
C ILE A 14 -5.89 32.08 -11.73
N LEU A 15 -4.72 32.50 -12.22
CA LEU A 15 -3.43 31.84 -12.02
C LEU A 15 -2.46 32.96 -11.68
N GLN A 16 -2.31 33.26 -10.39
CA GLN A 16 -1.17 33.99 -9.85
C GLN A 16 -1.16 33.83 -8.33
N LEU A 17 0.06 33.61 -7.82
CA LEU A 17 0.49 33.52 -6.41
C LEU A 17 0.54 32.11 -5.80
N PHE A 18 1.55 31.31 -6.20
CA PHE A 18 2.37 30.51 -5.26
C PHE A 18 3.66 30.07 -5.97
N PRO A 19 4.85 30.59 -5.61
CA PRO A 19 6.12 30.09 -6.10
C PRO A 19 6.65 29.04 -5.13
N TRP A 20 6.93 27.82 -5.59
CA TRP A 20 7.93 26.98 -4.92
C TRP A 20 8.72 26.17 -5.93
N SER A 21 9.95 26.64 -6.11
CA SER A 21 11.00 26.07 -6.93
C SER A 21 11.45 24.72 -6.39
N THR A 22 11.62 23.76 -7.31
CA THR A 22 12.36 22.52 -7.10
C THR A 22 13.85 22.81 -6.89
N PRO A 23 14.56 21.97 -6.11
CA PRO A 23 15.98 21.77 -6.38
C PRO A 23 16.29 20.33 -6.77
N VAL A 24 16.74 20.19 -8.03
CA VAL A 24 17.57 19.11 -8.55
C VAL A 24 18.94 19.18 -7.87
N SER A 25 19.39 18.08 -7.27
CA SER A 25 20.73 17.96 -6.71
C SER A 25 21.72 17.45 -7.77
N THR A 26 22.47 18.37 -8.36
CA THR A 26 23.60 18.06 -9.26
C THR A 26 24.89 18.07 -8.44
N THR A 27 25.62 16.96 -8.48
CA THR A 27 26.98 16.81 -7.94
C THR A 27 28.00 17.68 -8.69
N PRO A 28 28.90 18.40 -8.02
CA PRO A 28 30.11 18.91 -8.66
C PRO A 28 31.30 17.99 -8.41
N SER A 29 31.88 17.51 -9.50
CA SER A 29 33.27 17.09 -9.61
C SER A 29 34.17 18.32 -9.55
N SER A 30 35.15 18.35 -8.66
CA SER A 30 36.18 19.40 -8.64
C SER A 30 37.56 18.80 -8.90
N SER A 31 38.11 19.23 -10.02
CA SER A 31 39.43 18.96 -10.58
C SER A 31 40.58 19.57 -9.76
N ASN A 32 41.60 18.74 -9.58
CA ASN A 32 43.05 18.99 -9.54
C ASN A 32 43.51 20.45 -9.78
N THR A 33 44.19 21.04 -8.78
CA THR A 33 45.15 22.14 -8.94
C THR A 33 46.40 21.87 -8.10
N ARG A 34 47.56 22.20 -8.67
CA ARG A 34 48.92 21.88 -8.20
C ARG A 34 49.47 22.94 -7.22
N ARG A 35 50.23 22.45 -6.21
CA ARG A 35 51.54 22.92 -5.63
C ARG A 35 51.62 24.37 -5.09
N PRO A 36 52.61 24.76 -4.22
CA PRO A 36 53.91 24.14 -3.87
C PRO A 36 54.05 23.84 -2.34
N GLY A 37 54.94 22.96 -1.86
CA GLY A 37 56.39 23.13 -1.80
C GLY A 37 56.78 23.97 -0.58
N GLY A 38 57.11 23.32 0.54
CA GLY A 38 57.56 23.98 1.77
C GLY A 38 58.14 22.96 2.75
N SER A 39 59.47 22.91 2.79
CA SER A 39 60.31 22.17 3.73
C SER A 39 60.07 22.57 5.18
N CYS A 40 60.20 21.64 6.12
CA CYS A 40 60.91 21.87 7.40
C CYS A 40 61.26 20.52 8.04
N THR A 41 62.48 20.47 8.55
CA THR A 41 63.25 19.35 9.09
C THR A 41 62.80 18.89 10.48
N CYS A 42 63.13 17.64 10.82
CA CYS A 42 62.90 16.94 12.10
C CYS A 42 63.54 17.64 13.32
N PRO A 43 63.21 17.27 14.58
CA PRO A 43 63.88 16.10 15.16
C PRO A 43 63.00 15.20 16.05
N GLU A 44 63.43 13.94 16.08
CA GLU A 44 62.96 12.86 16.92
C GLU A 44 63.57 13.01 18.32
N HIS A 45 62.75 13.19 19.36
CA HIS A 45 63.12 12.85 20.75
C HIS A 45 61.88 12.64 21.63
N LEU A 46 61.78 11.42 22.15
CA LEU A 46 61.06 10.96 23.35
C LEU A 46 59.93 11.84 23.91
N HIS A 47 58.69 11.36 23.79
CA HIS A 47 57.83 11.20 24.97
C HIS A 47 56.82 10.06 24.74
N ARG A 48 56.96 9.01 25.55
CA ARG A 48 55.94 7.97 25.72
C ARG A 48 54.75 8.57 26.47
N ASN A 49 53.56 8.08 26.11
CA ASN A 49 52.34 8.05 26.94
C ASN A 49 51.84 9.39 27.48
N CYS A 50 51.21 10.20 26.64
CA CYS A 50 49.99 10.94 27.01
C CYS A 50 49.49 11.71 25.79
N THR A 51 48.56 11.16 25.01
CA THR A 51 47.63 12.03 24.26
C THR A 51 46.25 11.42 24.32
N GLN A 52 45.49 11.95 25.26
CA GLN A 52 44.06 12.12 25.11
C GLN A 52 43.76 12.53 23.67
N ILE A 53 42.72 11.93 23.09
CA ILE A 53 42.12 12.37 21.83
C ILE A 53 41.44 13.72 22.12
N TRP A 54 42.21 14.80 22.23
CA TRP A 54 41.69 16.15 22.30
C TRP A 54 42.02 16.84 20.98
N THR A 55 41.10 16.74 20.04
CA THR A 55 41.16 17.53 18.81
C THR A 55 40.71 18.95 19.17
N PRO A 56 41.60 19.97 19.07
CA PRO A 56 41.22 21.33 19.41
C PRO A 56 40.20 21.83 18.38
N GLY A 57 39.03 22.28 18.87
CA GLY A 57 38.03 22.97 18.04
C GLY A 57 36.66 22.31 17.89
N LYS A 58 36.39 21.17 18.54
CA LYS A 58 35.01 20.62 18.64
C LYS A 58 34.48 20.84 20.05
N SER A 59 33.26 21.40 20.16
CA SER A 59 32.60 21.52 21.47
C SER A 59 32.39 20.12 22.06
N ILE A 60 32.41 20.00 23.39
CA ILE A 60 32.15 18.72 24.09
C ILE A 60 30.84 18.05 23.61
N TYR A 61 29.85 18.86 23.20
CA TYR A 61 28.57 18.42 22.62
C TYR A 61 28.67 17.81 21.21
N GLU A 62 29.72 18.16 20.46
CA GLU A 62 29.97 17.67 19.10
C GLU A 62 30.84 16.40 19.09
N GLN A 63 31.59 16.15 20.17
CA GLN A 63 32.31 14.89 20.38
C GLN A 63 31.36 13.76 20.85
N GLU A 64 30.29 14.06 21.60
CA GLU A 64 29.30 13.06 22.03
C GLU A 64 28.39 12.56 20.89
N LYS A 65 28.18 13.37 19.83
CA LYS A 65 27.32 12.99 18.70
C LYS A 65 27.88 11.85 17.83
N SER A 66 29.15 11.47 18.04
CA SER A 66 29.85 10.41 17.32
C SER A 66 29.96 9.09 18.09
N VAL A 67 29.30 8.94 19.25
CA VAL A 67 29.24 7.64 19.93
C VAL A 67 28.36 6.70 19.09
N LYS A 68 29.02 5.87 18.27
CA LYS A 68 28.39 4.72 17.61
C LYS A 68 27.86 3.83 18.73
N MET A 69 26.56 3.94 19.00
CA MET A 69 25.85 3.03 19.89
C MET A 69 26.20 1.60 19.48
N PRO A 70 26.62 0.71 20.42
CA PRO A 70 27.08 -0.64 20.08
C PRO A 70 25.96 -1.49 19.46
N VAL A 71 24.70 -1.12 19.71
CA VAL A 71 23.51 -1.78 19.14
C VAL A 71 22.82 -0.84 18.17
N GLN A 72 22.67 -1.30 16.94
CA GLN A 72 21.93 -0.58 15.89
C GLN A 72 20.51 -1.12 15.77
N ALA A 73 19.52 -0.23 15.91
CA ALA A 73 18.13 -0.59 15.72
C ALA A 73 17.81 -0.76 14.23
N LEU A 74 17.24 -1.91 13.86
CA LEU A 74 16.70 -2.12 12.52
C LEU A 74 15.26 -1.60 12.47
N LYS A 75 14.98 -0.74 11.48
CA LYS A 75 13.62 -0.25 11.26
C LYS A 75 12.73 -1.40 10.76
N LYS A 76 11.66 -1.73 11.50
CA LYS A 76 10.69 -2.75 11.13
C LYS A 76 9.28 -2.19 11.21
N VAL A 77 8.46 -2.49 10.20
CA VAL A 77 7.05 -2.08 10.12
C VAL A 77 6.16 -3.20 10.68
N ALA A 78 5.12 -2.81 11.44
CA ALA A 78 4.13 -3.75 11.96
C ALA A 78 3.21 -4.27 10.84
N THR A 79 2.83 -5.55 10.92
CA THR A 79 1.85 -6.15 10.00
C THR A 79 0.46 -6.04 10.60
N SER A 80 -0.49 -5.44 9.89
CA SER A 80 -1.89 -5.42 10.31
C SER A 80 -2.55 -6.79 10.12
N GLN A 81 -3.35 -7.21 11.10
CA GLN A 81 -4.08 -8.47 11.08
C GLN A 81 -5.55 -8.19 11.37
N ASN A 82 -6.40 -8.33 10.36
CA ASN A 82 -7.84 -8.11 10.52
C ASN A 82 -8.47 -9.22 11.39
N GLY A 83 -9.29 -8.83 12.36
CA GLY A 83 -10.02 -9.77 13.23
C GLY A 83 -9.34 -10.16 14.55
N VAL A 84 -8.08 -9.77 14.80
CA VAL A 84 -7.43 -10.03 16.11
C VAL A 84 -7.92 -9.06 17.19
N GLY A 85 -8.09 -7.78 16.83
CA GLY A 85 -8.65 -6.76 17.73
C GLY A 85 -10.08 -6.40 17.35
N SER A 86 -10.24 -5.84 16.15
CA SER A 86 -11.53 -5.53 15.56
C SER A 86 -11.64 -6.12 14.16
N TYR A 87 -12.85 -6.47 13.76
CA TYR A 87 -13.13 -6.87 12.40
C TYR A 87 -13.55 -5.67 11.55
N ILE A 88 -12.80 -5.40 10.49
CA ILE A 88 -13.10 -4.38 9.50
C ILE A 88 -13.64 -5.07 8.24
N LEU A 89 -14.82 -4.64 7.78
CA LEU A 89 -15.39 -5.07 6.51
C LEU A 89 -14.46 -4.70 5.36
N GLN A 90 -14.15 -5.68 4.50
CA GLN A 90 -13.12 -5.51 3.47
C GLN A 90 -13.63 -4.77 2.24
N LEU A 91 -14.91 -4.91 1.94
CA LEU A 91 -15.57 -4.22 0.83
C LEU A 91 -15.87 -2.78 1.24
N ARG A 92 -15.36 -1.82 0.46
CA ARG A 92 -15.56 -0.39 0.71
C ARG A 92 -16.70 0.18 -0.12
N LYS A 93 -16.79 -0.23 -1.39
CA LYS A 93 -17.69 0.38 -2.37
C LYS A 93 -18.23 -0.67 -3.35
N LEU A 94 -19.50 -0.56 -3.70
CA LEU A 94 -20.18 -1.31 -4.75
C LEU A 94 -20.72 -0.37 -5.82
N ASP A 95 -20.24 -0.55 -7.05
CA ASP A 95 -20.77 0.14 -8.23
C ASP A 95 -21.65 -0.78 -9.06
N PHE A 96 -22.88 -0.35 -9.31
CA PHE A 96 -23.81 -1.00 -10.21
C PHE A 96 -23.80 -0.31 -11.58
N GLY A 97 -23.34 -1.02 -12.59
CA GLY A 97 -23.45 -0.62 -13.99
C GLY A 97 -24.70 -1.22 -14.61
N TYR A 98 -25.59 -0.39 -15.15
CA TYR A 98 -26.85 -0.82 -15.76
C TYR A 98 -27.11 -0.12 -17.11
N CYS A 99 -28.04 -0.64 -17.90
CA CYS A 99 -28.45 -0.06 -19.18
C CYS A 99 -29.98 0.01 -19.23
N ASP A 100 -30.54 1.11 -19.72
CA ASP A 100 -32.00 1.31 -19.78
C ASP A 100 -32.66 0.49 -20.88
N TRP A 101 -32.00 0.37 -22.05
CA TRP A 101 -32.61 -0.19 -23.26
C TRP A 101 -32.33 -1.70 -23.46
N ALA A 102 -31.18 -2.20 -23.00
CA ALA A 102 -30.78 -3.56 -23.28
C ALA A 102 -31.57 -4.58 -22.45
N GLY A 103 -32.16 -5.59 -23.09
CA GLY A 103 -32.86 -6.68 -22.39
C GLY A 103 -31.97 -7.45 -21.38
N ALA A 104 -30.65 -7.41 -21.58
CA ALA A 104 -29.67 -8.06 -20.71
C ALA A 104 -29.58 -7.48 -19.29
N SER A 105 -29.97 -6.21 -19.10
CA SER A 105 -29.99 -5.51 -17.81
C SER A 105 -31.37 -5.48 -17.16
N ARG A 106 -32.37 -6.18 -17.72
CA ARG A 106 -33.74 -6.19 -17.16
C ARG A 106 -33.77 -6.57 -15.68
N GLY A 107 -33.09 -7.64 -15.28
CA GLY A 107 -33.04 -8.06 -13.89
C GLY A 107 -32.25 -7.12 -12.98
N MET A 108 -31.23 -6.43 -13.51
CA MET A 108 -30.51 -5.38 -12.77
C MET A 108 -31.42 -4.18 -12.52
N ASN A 109 -32.16 -3.73 -13.52
CA ASN A 109 -33.06 -2.58 -13.38
C ASN A 109 -34.16 -2.88 -12.34
N GLU A 110 -34.70 -4.10 -12.34
CA GLU A 110 -35.65 -4.55 -11.32
C GLU A 110 -35.02 -4.60 -9.91
N PHE A 111 -33.79 -5.12 -9.78
CA PHE A 111 -33.06 -5.13 -8.53
C PHE A 111 -32.80 -3.72 -7.97
N LEU A 112 -32.41 -2.77 -8.83
CA LEU A 112 -32.19 -1.37 -8.47
C LEU A 112 -33.46 -0.71 -7.93
N LEU A 113 -34.63 -1.04 -8.49
CA LEU A 113 -35.91 -0.48 -8.08
C LEU A 113 -36.43 -1.08 -6.76
N ARG A 114 -36.33 -2.40 -6.57
CA ARG A 114 -36.97 -3.12 -5.47
C ARG A 114 -36.04 -3.40 -4.29
N ASN A 115 -34.85 -3.94 -4.56
CA ASN A 115 -34.01 -4.56 -3.54
C ASN A 115 -32.85 -3.67 -3.06
N LEU A 116 -32.37 -2.75 -3.91
CA LEU A 116 -31.19 -1.93 -3.60
C LEU A 116 -31.33 -1.13 -2.31
N LYS A 117 -32.50 -0.54 -2.07
CA LYS A 117 -32.76 0.28 -0.87
C LYS A 117 -32.65 -0.55 0.41
N GLN A 118 -33.22 -1.76 0.40
CA GLN A 118 -33.15 -2.69 1.53
C GLN A 118 -31.70 -3.12 1.76
N PHE A 119 -30.99 -3.49 0.69
CA PHE A 119 -29.59 -3.89 0.77
C PHE A 119 -28.68 -2.78 1.30
N ALA A 120 -28.92 -1.52 0.92
CA ALA A 120 -28.18 -0.37 1.43
C ALA A 120 -28.46 -0.11 2.92
N ALA A 121 -29.70 -0.30 3.37
CA ALA A 121 -30.09 -0.17 4.77
C ALA A 121 -29.42 -1.25 5.65
N ASP A 122 -29.32 -2.48 5.13
CA ASP A 122 -28.68 -3.60 5.82
C ASP A 122 -27.15 -3.41 5.94
N HIS A 123 -26.54 -2.63 5.04
CA HIS A 123 -25.09 -2.48 4.92
C HIS A 123 -24.65 -1.01 4.83
N PRO A 124 -24.80 -0.22 5.91
CA PRO A 124 -24.47 1.20 5.91
C PRO A 124 -22.97 1.50 5.77
N SER A 125 -22.09 0.52 6.07
CA SER A 125 -20.64 0.70 5.95
C SER A 125 -20.13 0.69 4.50
N VAL A 126 -20.95 0.25 3.54
CA VAL A 126 -20.54 0.09 2.14
C VAL A 126 -21.12 1.22 1.31
N GLU A 127 -20.26 1.94 0.59
CA GLU A 127 -20.70 2.96 -0.37
C GLU A 127 -21.36 2.28 -1.57
N ILE A 128 -22.58 2.67 -1.91
CA ILE A 128 -23.31 2.13 -3.06
C ILE A 128 -23.50 3.24 -4.09
N THR A 129 -23.03 2.98 -5.31
CA THR A 129 -23.11 3.90 -6.44
C THR A 129 -23.72 3.21 -7.63
N VAL A 130 -24.53 3.96 -8.37
CA VAL A 130 -25.22 3.47 -9.57
C VAL A 130 -24.74 4.32 -10.74
N THR A 131 -24.27 3.67 -11.80
CA THR A 131 -23.73 4.34 -12.99
C THR A 131 -24.41 3.80 -14.24
N PRO A 132 -25.03 4.68 -15.06
CA PRO A 132 -25.56 4.25 -16.35
C PRO A 132 -24.41 3.86 -17.28
N ARG A 133 -24.56 2.73 -17.97
CA ARG A 133 -23.63 2.16 -18.94
C ARG A 133 -24.41 1.74 -20.19
N PRO A 134 -24.74 2.68 -21.08
CA PRO A 134 -25.48 2.38 -22.30
C PRO A 134 -24.69 1.41 -23.20
N ALA A 135 -25.40 0.57 -23.95
CA ALA A 135 -24.84 -0.42 -24.89
C ALA A 135 -23.83 -1.44 -24.29
N HIS A 136 -23.79 -1.59 -22.96
CA HIS A 136 -22.93 -2.57 -22.29
C HIS A 136 -23.75 -3.52 -21.40
N HIS A 137 -23.19 -4.71 -21.13
CA HIS A 137 -23.77 -5.64 -20.18
C HIS A 137 -23.72 -5.09 -18.75
N PRO A 138 -24.72 -5.42 -17.91
CA PRO A 138 -24.72 -4.98 -16.52
C PRO A 138 -23.56 -5.61 -15.75
N ILE A 139 -22.94 -4.80 -14.89
CA ILE A 139 -21.80 -5.21 -14.07
C ILE A 139 -21.98 -4.76 -12.63
N ILE A 140 -21.38 -5.51 -11.71
CA ILE A 140 -21.21 -5.12 -10.31
C ILE A 140 -19.71 -5.04 -10.05
N ARG A 141 -19.22 -3.88 -9.61
CA ARG A 141 -17.81 -3.70 -9.24
C ARG A 141 -17.71 -3.52 -7.74
N GLY A 142 -16.94 -4.38 -7.08
CA GLY A 142 -16.60 -4.24 -5.66
C GLY A 142 -15.18 -3.72 -5.49
N THR A 143 -15.01 -2.56 -4.87
CA THR A 143 -13.70 -2.00 -4.50
C THR A 143 -13.39 -2.33 -3.04
N TYR A 144 -12.23 -2.93 -2.81
CA TYR A 144 -11.80 -3.39 -1.48
C TYR A 144 -10.76 -2.44 -0.86
N ILE A 145 -10.59 -2.52 0.47
CA ILE A 145 -9.60 -1.74 1.22
C ILE A 145 -8.16 -1.94 0.69
N ASN A 146 -7.88 -3.13 0.15
CA ASN A 146 -6.59 -3.46 -0.47
C ASN A 146 -6.30 -2.69 -1.78
N GLY A 147 -7.20 -1.80 -2.21
CA GLY A 147 -7.13 -1.09 -3.49
C GLY A 147 -7.47 -1.95 -4.70
N ARG A 148 -7.87 -3.21 -4.48
CA ARG A 148 -8.27 -4.13 -5.55
C ARG A 148 -9.74 -4.01 -5.86
N GLU A 149 -10.07 -4.31 -7.11
CA GLU A 149 -11.44 -4.35 -7.59
C GLU A 149 -11.77 -5.73 -8.11
N LYS A 150 -12.99 -6.19 -7.83
CA LYS A 150 -13.57 -7.39 -8.45
C LYS A 150 -14.81 -6.99 -9.21
N VAL A 151 -14.85 -7.37 -10.49
CA VAL A 151 -15.97 -7.07 -11.37
C VAL A 151 -16.67 -8.37 -11.72
N ILE A 152 -17.98 -8.40 -11.52
CA ILE A 152 -18.86 -9.52 -11.89
C ILE A 152 -19.85 -9.02 -12.93
N CYS A 153 -19.87 -9.65 -14.10
CA CYS A 153 -20.91 -9.42 -15.09
C CYS A 153 -22.17 -10.22 -14.72
N VAL A 154 -23.33 -9.58 -14.76
CA VAL A 154 -24.63 -10.18 -14.38
C VAL A 154 -25.62 -10.11 -15.53
N ARG A 155 -25.16 -10.51 -16.72
CA ARG A 155 -25.99 -10.56 -17.94
C ARG A 155 -27.14 -11.54 -17.74
N ASN A 156 -28.37 -11.10 -18.02
CA ASN A 156 -29.59 -11.90 -17.89
C ASN A 156 -29.82 -12.50 -16.49
N GLY A 157 -29.15 -11.96 -15.46
CA GLY A 157 -29.33 -12.45 -14.09
C GLY A 157 -30.66 -12.02 -13.51
N THR A 158 -31.29 -12.89 -12.73
CA THR A 158 -32.49 -12.55 -11.96
C THR A 158 -32.14 -11.64 -10.78
N PRO A 159 -33.09 -10.84 -10.23
CA PRO A 159 -32.82 -10.00 -9.05
C PRO A 159 -32.27 -10.79 -7.86
N SER A 160 -32.72 -12.03 -7.67
CA SER A 160 -32.24 -12.95 -6.63
C SER A 160 -30.78 -13.35 -6.84
N GLU A 161 -30.41 -13.74 -8.07
CA GLU A 161 -29.01 -14.06 -8.41
C GLU A 161 -28.10 -12.85 -8.22
N ILE A 162 -28.56 -11.65 -8.59
CA ILE A 162 -27.82 -10.40 -8.41
C ILE A 162 -27.57 -10.15 -6.92
N LEU A 163 -28.58 -10.36 -6.08
CA LEU A 163 -28.46 -10.26 -4.63
C LEU A 163 -27.43 -11.25 -4.06
N GLU A 164 -27.40 -12.49 -4.56
CA GLU A 164 -26.37 -13.46 -4.22
C GLU A 164 -24.97 -13.01 -4.65
N LYS A 165 -24.82 -12.43 -5.85
CA LYS A 165 -23.54 -11.86 -6.28
C LYS A 165 -23.09 -10.69 -5.40
N CYS A 166 -24.02 -9.86 -4.94
CA CYS A 166 -23.72 -8.78 -3.99
C CYS A 166 -23.23 -9.33 -2.66
N LYS A 167 -23.92 -10.33 -2.09
CA LYS A 167 -23.50 -11.02 -0.87
C LYS A 167 -22.11 -11.67 -1.04
N LEU A 168 -21.87 -12.32 -2.17
CA LEU A 168 -20.57 -12.91 -2.50
C LEU A 168 -19.46 -11.85 -2.51
N LEU A 169 -19.69 -10.68 -3.11
CA LEU A 169 -18.70 -9.59 -3.13
C LEU A 169 -18.44 -9.02 -1.73
N ARG A 170 -19.49 -8.91 -0.92
CA ARG A 170 -19.44 -8.45 0.49
C ARG A 170 -18.63 -9.40 1.36
N ASP A 171 -18.85 -10.70 1.23
CA ASP A 171 -18.20 -11.71 2.08
C ASP A 171 -16.74 -11.98 1.67
N GLN A 172 -16.33 -11.51 0.49
CA GLN A 172 -14.97 -11.67 -0.01
C GLN A 172 -13.98 -10.64 0.55
N SER A 173 -12.71 -11.03 0.68
CA SER A 173 -11.62 -10.17 1.19
C SER A 173 -10.90 -9.32 0.13
N GLY A 174 -11.28 -9.44 -1.15
CA GLY A 174 -10.57 -8.77 -2.26
C GLY A 174 -9.19 -9.36 -2.61
N VAL A 175 -8.73 -10.40 -1.91
CA VAL A 175 -7.48 -11.10 -2.25
C VAL A 175 -7.65 -11.85 -3.59
N LYS A 176 -6.55 -11.94 -4.36
CA LYS A 176 -6.51 -12.66 -5.64
C LYS A 176 -6.79 -14.14 -5.34
N LEU A 177 -7.74 -14.71 -6.08
CA LEU A 177 -8.07 -16.13 -5.96
C LEU A 177 -6.83 -16.96 -6.33
N LYS A 178 -6.42 -17.82 -5.40
CA LYS A 178 -5.28 -18.72 -5.54
C LYS A 178 -5.75 -20.12 -5.16
N LYS A 179 -5.22 -21.14 -5.82
CA LYS A 179 -5.44 -22.53 -5.43
C LYS A 179 -4.68 -22.79 -4.12
N ILE A 180 -5.41 -23.03 -3.04
CA ILE A 180 -4.83 -23.39 -1.74
C ILE A 180 -4.67 -24.91 -1.71
N LYS A 181 -3.45 -25.38 -1.39
CA LYS A 181 -3.17 -26.82 -1.20
C LYS A 181 -3.66 -27.24 0.18
N ALA A 182 -4.19 -28.45 0.33
CA ALA A 182 -4.73 -28.96 1.60
C ALA A 182 -3.73 -28.91 2.77
N ARG A 183 -2.43 -29.06 2.49
CA ARG A 183 -1.36 -28.94 3.50
C ARG A 183 -1.04 -27.49 3.92
N ASN A 184 -1.54 -26.48 3.20
CA ASN A 184 -1.18 -25.06 3.36
C ASN A 184 -2.41 -24.21 3.74
N VAL A 185 -3.25 -24.72 4.64
CA VAL A 185 -4.47 -24.02 5.09
C VAL A 185 -4.13 -22.86 6.02
N VAL A 186 -3.18 -23.05 6.94
CA VAL A 186 -2.78 -22.04 7.92
C VAL A 186 -1.62 -21.22 7.38
N GLN A 187 -1.74 -19.89 7.47
CA GLN A 187 -0.68 -18.94 7.15
C GLN A 187 -0.36 -18.12 8.41
N SER A 188 0.81 -18.33 9.00
CA SER A 188 1.25 -17.64 10.22
C SER A 188 2.45 -16.76 9.96
N THR A 189 2.43 -15.54 10.50
CA THR A 189 3.59 -14.64 10.57
C THR A 189 4.43 -14.87 11.83
N ASN A 190 3.88 -15.58 12.81
CA ASN A 190 4.53 -15.87 14.08
C ASN A 190 5.60 -16.95 13.93
N SER A 191 6.65 -16.87 14.74
CA SER A 191 7.66 -17.93 14.86
C SER A 191 7.06 -19.20 15.49
N SER A 192 7.66 -20.36 15.20
CA SER A 192 7.27 -21.62 15.83
C SER A 192 7.41 -21.52 17.35
N VAL A 193 6.37 -21.94 18.08
CA VAL A 193 6.34 -21.93 19.56
C VAL A 193 7.39 -22.85 20.16
N ARG A 194 7.66 -24.00 19.52
CA ARG A 194 8.63 -25.01 20.00
C ARG A 194 10.01 -24.88 19.34
N GLY A 195 10.22 -23.84 18.54
CA GLY A 195 11.41 -23.72 17.68
C GLY A 195 11.36 -24.64 16.47
N ILE A 196 12.49 -24.69 15.76
CA ILE A 196 12.72 -25.60 14.62
C ILE A 196 13.52 -26.78 15.14
N TRP A 197 13.18 -27.99 14.68
CA TRP A 197 13.91 -29.18 15.07
C TRP A 197 15.40 -29.09 14.65
N SER A 198 16.29 -29.52 15.55
CA SER A 198 17.75 -29.59 15.32
C SER A 198 18.27 -30.98 15.72
N PRO A 199 19.07 -31.65 14.87
CA PRO A 199 19.58 -32.99 15.16
C PRO A 199 20.46 -33.04 16.42
N PHE A 200 21.26 -32.00 16.68
CA PHE A 200 22.14 -31.91 17.85
C PHE A 200 21.42 -31.67 19.18
N HIS A 201 20.17 -31.22 19.14
CA HIS A 201 19.37 -30.90 20.32
C HIS A 201 18.22 -31.91 20.51
N ALA A 202 18.26 -33.02 19.77
CA ALA A 202 17.26 -34.07 19.86
C ALA A 202 17.51 -34.94 21.10
N GLY A 203 16.44 -35.37 21.77
CA GLY A 203 16.55 -36.26 22.94
C GLY A 203 17.09 -37.66 22.63
N LYS A 204 17.17 -38.04 21.34
CA LYS A 204 17.83 -39.25 20.87
C LYS A 204 18.79 -38.87 19.75
N LEU A 205 20.04 -39.28 19.88
CA LEU A 205 21.02 -39.17 18.80
C LEU A 205 20.72 -40.24 17.75
N HIS A 206 20.68 -39.83 16.49
CA HIS A 206 20.52 -40.76 15.37
C HIS A 206 21.87 -41.46 15.13
N GLN A 207 21.93 -42.76 15.33
CA GLN A 207 23.10 -43.57 14.99
C GLN A 207 23.05 -43.90 13.49
N ILE A 208 24.20 -43.81 12.82
CA ILE A 208 24.38 -44.14 11.39
C ILE A 208 24.84 -45.59 11.30
#